data_AF-A0A5P8VS60-F1
#
_entry.id   AF-A0A5P8VS60-F1
#
_cell.length_a   1.000
_cell.length_b   1.000
_cell.length_c   1.000
_cell.angle_alpha   90.00
_cell.angle_beta   90.00
_cell.angle_gamma   90.00
#
_symmetry.space_group_name_H-M   'P 1'
#
loop_
_entity.id
_entity.type
_entity.pdbx_description
1 polymer ?
#
loop_
_entity_poly.entity_id
_entity_poly.type
_entity_poly.pdbx_seq_one_letter_code
_entity_poly.pdbx_strand_id
1 'polypeptide(L)'
;MEFQTQADPEIPFRMIDYRLRVYRRFPDKAMHQVVIYLKQTNSELVQQNTFTIAGTRHEFSVIRLWEQPTEVFLRTPGLLPFAVLSSTIDPEAVLNQVAREINSMTESRNQSNIAASTAILAGLVLDNK
;
A
#
# COMPACT_ATOMS: atom_id res chain seq x y z
N MET A 1 0.43 2.71 -9.81
CA MET A 1 0.18 2.51 -8.38
C MET A 1 0.72 3.72 -7.64
N GLU A 2 0.05 4.15 -6.57
CA GLU A 2 0.49 5.26 -5.70
C GLU A 2 0.36 4.85 -4.24
N PHE A 3 1.34 5.19 -3.41
CA PHE A 3 1.33 4.94 -1.97
C PHE A 3 1.02 6.22 -1.21
N GLN A 4 0.21 6.12 -0.16
CA GLN A 4 -0.23 7.25 0.65
C GLN A 4 -0.11 6.93 2.14
N THR A 5 0.55 7.81 2.89
CA THR A 5 0.62 7.73 4.37
C THR A 5 -0.47 8.54 5.04
N GLN A 6 -1.09 9.47 4.31
CA GLN A 6 -2.17 10.34 4.78
C GLN A 6 -3.28 10.42 3.73
N ALA A 7 -4.46 10.82 4.17
CA ALA A 7 -5.56 11.09 3.27
C ALA A 7 -5.30 12.39 2.50
N ASP A 8 -5.56 12.39 1.20
CA ASP A 8 -5.29 13.52 0.32
C ASP A 8 -6.45 13.69 -0.68
N PRO A 9 -7.16 14.84 -0.66
CA PRO A 9 -8.33 15.08 -1.52
C PRO A 9 -7.97 15.14 -3.02
N GLU A 10 -6.70 15.35 -3.37
CA GLU A 10 -6.27 15.44 -4.77
C GLU A 10 -6.04 14.06 -5.42
N ILE A 11 -6.10 12.97 -4.65
CA ILE A 11 -5.88 11.60 -5.15
C ILE A 11 -6.75 11.27 -6.37
N PRO A 12 -8.06 11.48 -6.36
CA PRO A 12 -8.89 11.16 -7.52
C PRO A 12 -8.46 11.91 -8.78
N PHE A 13 -8.12 13.20 -8.65
CA PHE A 13 -7.63 14.00 -9.78
C PHE A 13 -6.27 13.49 -10.29
N ARG A 14 -5.33 13.16 -9.39
CA ARG A 14 -4.04 12.57 -9.79
C ARG A 14 -4.22 11.26 -10.56
N MET A 15 -5.18 10.42 -10.16
CA MET A 15 -5.44 9.16 -10.85
C MET A 15 -5.88 9.40 -12.30
N ILE A 16 -6.85 10.28 -12.56
CA ILE A 16 -7.21 10.56 -13.96
C ILE A 16 -6.06 11.21 -14.74
N ASP A 17 -5.28 12.09 -14.12
CA ASP A 17 -4.14 12.71 -14.78
C ASP A 17 -3.06 11.66 -15.17
N TYR A 18 -2.75 10.70 -14.29
CA TYR A 18 -1.86 9.59 -14.60
C TYR A 18 -2.40 8.72 -15.74
N ARG A 19 -3.71 8.44 -15.72
CA ARG A 19 -4.38 7.65 -16.77
C ARG A 19 -4.19 8.27 -18.14
N LEU A 20 -4.42 9.58 -18.25
CA LEU A 20 -4.32 10.33 -19.49
C LEU A 20 -2.88 10.46 -19.97
N ARG A 21 -1.93 10.70 -19.05
CA ARG A 21 -0.49 10.74 -19.38
C ARG A 21 0.03 9.42 -19.95
N VAL A 22 -0.38 8.29 -19.38
CA VAL A 22 -0.01 6.97 -19.88
C VAL A 22 -0.71 6.64 -21.19
N TYR A 23 -2.00 6.95 -21.32
CA TYR A 23 -2.78 6.72 -22.55
C TYR A 23 -2.15 7.40 -23.76
N ARG A 24 -1.67 8.64 -23.61
CA ARG A 24 -0.98 9.37 -24.69
C ARG A 24 0.24 8.64 -25.24
N ARG A 25 0.94 7.86 -24.40
CA ARG A 25 2.15 7.12 -24.79
C ARG A 25 1.83 5.70 -25.26
N PHE A 26 0.80 5.08 -24.68
CA PHE A 26 0.46 3.67 -24.88
C PHE A 26 -1.08 3.51 -24.97
N PRO A 27 -1.70 3.95 -26.08
CA PRO A 27 -3.16 3.98 -26.19
C PRO A 27 -3.79 2.58 -26.14
N ASP A 28 -3.08 1.57 -26.66
CA ASP A 28 -3.57 0.19 -26.76
C ASP A 28 -3.31 -0.64 -25.49
N LYS A 29 -2.80 -0.04 -24.42
CA LYS A 29 -2.53 -0.73 -23.16
C LYS A 29 -3.65 -0.45 -22.14
N ALA A 30 -4.17 -1.53 -21.57
CA ALA A 30 -5.00 -1.44 -20.37
C ALA A 30 -4.14 -0.99 -19.18
N MET A 31 -4.68 -0.08 -18.36
CA MET A 31 -4.02 0.44 -17.17
C MET A 31 -4.87 0.12 -15.94
N HIS A 32 -4.27 -0.55 -14.97
CA HIS A 32 -4.85 -0.75 -13.65
C HIS A 32 -4.24 0.26 -12.67
N GLN A 33 -5.10 1.03 -12.02
CA GLN A 33 -4.70 2.06 -11.06
C GLN A 33 -5.12 1.63 -9.66
N VAL A 34 -4.14 1.61 -8.77
CA VAL A 34 -4.31 1.27 -7.35
C VAL A 34 -3.66 2.36 -6.53
N VAL A 35 -4.40 2.88 -5.56
CA VAL A 35 -3.89 3.69 -4.45
C VAL A 35 -3.81 2.79 -3.21
N ILE A 36 -2.66 2.79 -2.53
CA ILE A 36 -2.43 1.99 -1.32
C ILE A 36 -2.23 2.93 -0.13
N TYR A 37 -3.13 2.88 0.84
CA TYR A 37 -3.01 3.61 2.09
C TYR A 37 -2.31 2.77 3.15
N LEU A 38 -1.24 3.34 3.73
CA LEU A 38 -0.35 2.65 4.66
C LEU A 38 -0.77 2.78 6.13
N LYS A 39 -1.40 3.90 6.51
CA LYS A 39 -1.77 4.19 7.91
C LYS A 39 -3.28 4.31 8.06
N GLN A 40 -3.81 3.65 9.08
CA GLN A 40 -5.22 3.76 9.44
C GLN A 40 -5.61 5.21 9.73
N THR A 41 -6.78 5.59 9.26
CA THR A 41 -7.35 6.92 9.45
C THR A 41 -8.88 6.84 9.40
N ASN A 42 -9.54 7.80 10.04
CA ASN A 42 -11.00 7.96 10.01
C ASN A 42 -11.48 8.85 8.86
N SER A 43 -10.57 9.33 8.00
CA SER A 43 -10.95 10.17 6.86
C SER A 43 -11.68 9.36 5.79
N GLU A 44 -12.87 9.81 5.39
CA GLU A 44 -13.64 9.20 4.30
C GLU A 44 -12.94 9.32 2.94
N LEU A 45 -11.97 10.22 2.79
CA LEU A 45 -11.19 10.38 1.56
C LEU A 45 -10.48 9.08 1.17
N VAL A 46 -10.09 8.23 2.13
CA VAL A 46 -9.46 6.93 1.85
C VAL A 46 -10.45 5.89 1.31
N GLN A 47 -11.73 6.24 1.21
CA GLN A 47 -12.77 5.43 0.57
C GLN A 47 -13.06 5.89 -0.86
N GLN A 48 -12.60 7.09 -1.23
CA GLN A 48 -12.84 7.63 -2.56
C GLN A 48 -12.01 6.89 -3.61
N ASN A 49 -12.69 6.32 -4.58
CA ASN A 49 -12.11 5.53 -5.66
C ASN A 49 -12.53 6.06 -7.05
N THR A 50 -13.15 7.24 -7.09
CA THR A 50 -13.73 7.82 -8.29
C THR A 50 -13.45 9.32 -8.35
N PHE A 51 -12.96 9.80 -9.48
CA PHE A 51 -12.96 11.23 -9.83
C PHE A 51 -14.17 11.53 -10.72
N THR A 52 -14.96 12.54 -10.36
CA THR A 52 -16.15 12.94 -11.12
C THR A 52 -16.19 14.45 -11.31
N ILE A 53 -16.34 14.87 -12.56
CA ILE A 53 -16.69 16.25 -12.97
C ILE A 53 -17.74 16.17 -14.09
N ALA A 54 -18.30 17.30 -14.52
CA ALA A 54 -19.27 17.31 -15.62
C ALA A 54 -18.71 16.60 -16.87
N GLY A 55 -19.42 15.56 -17.33
CA GLY A 55 -19.05 14.78 -18.51
C GLY A 55 -17.86 13.82 -18.35
N THR A 56 -17.24 13.73 -17.16
CA THR A 56 -16.09 12.84 -16.93
C THR A 56 -16.25 12.08 -15.62
N ARG A 57 -16.09 10.76 -15.71
CA ARG A 57 -15.99 9.87 -14.55
C ARG A 57 -14.82 8.93 -14.74
N HIS A 58 -13.95 8.84 -13.76
CA HIS A 58 -12.79 7.96 -13.78
C HIS A 58 -12.71 7.16 -12.48
N GLU A 59 -12.67 5.84 -12.60
CA GLU A 59 -12.54 4.92 -11.47
C GLU A 59 -11.13 4.38 -11.36
N PHE A 60 -10.72 4.11 -10.12
CA PHE A 60 -9.49 3.42 -9.77
C PHE A 60 -9.76 2.51 -8.57
N SER A 61 -8.78 1.68 -8.20
CA SER A 61 -8.86 0.81 -7.04
C SER A 61 -8.16 1.42 -5.83
N VAL A 62 -8.66 1.09 -4.64
CA VAL A 62 -8.08 1.53 -3.37
C VAL A 62 -7.85 0.31 -2.50
N ILE A 63 -6.65 0.23 -1.90
CA ILE A 63 -6.30 -0.77 -0.90
C ILE A 63 -5.92 -0.02 0.39
N ARG A 64 -6.57 -0.37 1.49
CA ARG A 64 -6.25 0.12 2.83
C ARG A 64 -5.64 -1.02 3.61
N LEU A 65 -4.36 -0.92 3.97
CA LEU A 65 -3.63 -2.08 4.50
C LEU A 65 -4.27 -2.61 5.79
N TRP A 66 -4.75 -1.74 6.68
CA TRP A 66 -5.38 -2.09 7.95
C TRP A 66 -6.70 -2.85 7.84
N GLU A 67 -7.24 -3.01 6.62
CA GLU A 67 -8.43 -3.82 6.34
C GLU A 67 -8.10 -5.15 5.67
N GLN A 68 -6.84 -5.34 5.27
CA GLN A 68 -6.40 -6.56 4.60
C GLN A 68 -5.96 -7.60 5.64
N PRO A 69 -6.30 -8.90 5.48
CA PRO A 69 -5.84 -9.95 6.38
C PRO A 69 -4.32 -10.06 6.40
N THR A 70 -3.73 -10.23 7.58
CA THR A 70 -2.27 -10.34 7.76
C THR A 70 -1.67 -11.47 6.93
N GLU A 71 -2.38 -12.59 6.79
CA GLU A 71 -1.91 -13.80 6.10
C GLU A 71 -1.64 -13.56 4.62
N VAL A 72 -2.28 -12.56 3.99
CA VAL A 72 -2.03 -12.22 2.58
C VAL A 72 -0.59 -11.74 2.39
N PHE A 73 -0.07 -10.97 3.34
CA PHE A 73 1.28 -10.39 3.27
C PHE A 73 2.36 -11.40 3.63
N LEU A 74 2.07 -12.36 4.52
CA LEU A 74 3.00 -13.39 4.96
C LEU A 74 3.27 -14.47 3.89
N ARG A 75 2.44 -14.57 2.87
CA ARG A 75 2.60 -15.57 1.80
C ARG A 75 3.72 -15.26 0.81
N THR A 76 4.13 -13.99 0.71
CA THR A 76 5.08 -13.53 -0.31
C THR A 76 6.20 -12.72 0.34
N PRO A 77 7.48 -13.10 0.20
CA PRO A 77 8.62 -12.38 0.78
C PRO A 77 8.61 -10.86 0.55
N GLY A 78 8.26 -10.42 -0.66
CA GLY A 78 8.20 -8.99 -1.00
C GLY A 78 7.06 -8.21 -0.33
N LEU A 79 6.08 -8.90 0.25
CA LEU A 79 4.95 -8.30 0.95
C LEU A 79 5.13 -8.25 2.48
N LEU A 80 6.10 -9.00 3.02
CA LEU A 80 6.39 -9.03 4.46
C LEU A 80 6.52 -7.65 5.11
N PRO A 81 7.16 -6.63 4.48
CA PRO A 81 7.26 -5.30 5.09
C PRO A 81 5.92 -4.65 5.39
N PHE A 82 4.85 -5.03 4.70
CA PHE A 82 3.51 -4.46 4.87
C PHE A 82 2.67 -5.21 5.92
N ALA A 83 3.08 -6.40 6.36
CA ALA A 83 2.27 -7.24 7.25
C ALA A 83 1.95 -6.54 8.58
N VAL A 84 2.88 -5.76 9.13
CA VAL A 84 2.69 -4.97 10.37
C VAL A 84 1.64 -3.86 10.23
N LEU A 85 1.32 -3.45 8.99
CA LEU A 85 0.31 -2.44 8.67
C LEU A 85 -1.07 -3.05 8.37
N SER A 86 -1.19 -4.37 8.46
CA SER A 86 -2.40 -5.11 8.09
C SER A 86 -3.49 -5.05 9.17
N SER A 87 -4.62 -5.74 8.96
CA SER A 87 -5.66 -5.90 9.96
C SER A 87 -5.21 -6.82 11.10
N THR A 88 -4.46 -6.26 12.05
CA THR A 88 -3.96 -6.96 13.24
C THR A 88 -4.25 -6.17 14.51
N ILE A 89 -4.51 -6.89 15.60
CA ILE A 89 -4.63 -6.32 16.95
C ILE A 89 -3.30 -6.31 17.70
N ASP A 90 -2.29 -7.02 17.20
CA ASP A 90 -0.96 -7.12 17.79
C ASP A 90 0.12 -6.94 16.71
N PRO A 91 0.47 -5.69 16.37
CA PRO A 91 1.50 -5.40 15.38
C PRO A 91 2.90 -5.89 15.79
N GLU A 92 3.19 -5.98 17.09
CA GLU A 92 4.50 -6.44 17.59
C GLU A 92 4.68 -7.94 17.38
N ALA A 93 3.64 -8.75 17.63
CA ALA A 93 3.66 -10.18 17.32
C ALA A 93 3.83 -10.43 15.82
N VAL A 94 3.15 -9.66 14.97
CA VAL A 94 3.30 -9.75 13.51
C VAL A 94 4.71 -9.36 13.07
N LEU A 95 5.28 -8.29 13.63
CA LEU A 95 6.65 -7.88 13.34
C LEU A 95 7.67 -8.96 13.73
N ASN A 96 7.50 -9.59 14.89
CA ASN A 96 8.34 -10.71 15.32
C ASN A 96 8.24 -11.91 14.37
N GLN A 97 7.04 -12.21 13.86
CA GLN A 97 6.86 -13.24 12.84
C GLN A 97 7.60 -12.87 11.54
N VAL A 98 7.40 -11.65 11.04
CA VAL A 98 8.09 -11.15 9.84
C VAL A 98 9.61 -11.25 9.99
N ALA A 99 10.16 -10.85 11.14
CA ALA A 99 11.60 -10.94 11.40
C ALA A 99 12.12 -12.38 11.31
N ARG A 100 11.37 -13.37 11.81
CA ARG A 100 11.72 -14.80 11.67
C ARG A 100 11.72 -15.24 10.21
N GLU A 101 10.71 -14.85 9.43
CA GLU A 101 10.62 -15.18 8.02
C GLU A 101 11.77 -14.56 7.21
N ILE A 102 12.12 -13.30 7.48
CA ILE A 102 13.28 -12.61 6.87
C ILE A 102 14.59 -13.32 7.23
N ASN A 103 14.77 -13.70 8.50
CA ASN A 103 15.99 -14.39 8.94
C ASN A 103 16.17 -15.78 8.30
N SER A 104 15.08 -16.40 7.84
CA SER A 104 15.12 -17.69 7.13
C SER A 104 15.50 -17.58 5.64
N MET A 105 15.62 -16.37 5.09
CA MET A 105 15.94 -16.15 3.68
C MET A 105 17.43 -16.41 3.39
N THR A 106 17.71 -17.06 2.26
CA THR A 106 19.07 -17.42 1.84
C THR A 106 19.79 -16.33 1.05
N GLU A 107 19.06 -15.48 0.32
CA GLU A 107 19.65 -14.41 -0.50
C GLU A 107 19.92 -13.14 0.33
N SER A 108 21.18 -12.95 0.70
CA SER A 108 21.63 -11.86 1.59
C SER A 108 21.18 -10.46 1.17
N ARG A 109 21.21 -10.12 -0.13
CA ARG A 109 20.79 -8.79 -0.59
C ARG A 109 19.28 -8.57 -0.45
N ASN A 110 18.49 -9.59 -0.81
CA ASN A 110 17.03 -9.52 -0.71
C ASN A 110 16.60 -9.49 0.75
N GLN A 111 17.22 -10.30 1.60
CA GLN A 111 17.05 -10.26 3.05
C GLN A 111 17.32 -8.86 3.62
N SER A 112 18.46 -8.25 3.30
CA SER A 112 18.82 -6.92 3.80
C SER A 112 17.83 -5.84 3.36
N ASN A 113 17.37 -5.87 2.11
CA ASN A 113 16.41 -4.91 1.59
C ASN A 113 15.05 -5.04 2.30
N ILE A 114 14.55 -6.26 2.43
CA ILE A 114 13.27 -6.54 3.07
C ILE A 114 13.32 -6.17 4.56
N ALA A 115 14.43 -6.48 5.24
CA ALA A 115 14.65 -6.07 6.64
C ALA A 115 14.60 -4.54 6.81
N ALA A 116 15.31 -3.80 5.95
CA ALA A 116 15.34 -2.34 6.01
C ALA A 116 13.95 -1.73 5.74
N SER A 117 13.24 -2.21 4.72
CA SER A 117 11.87 -1.76 4.44
C SER A 117 10.90 -2.10 5.57
N THR A 118 11.05 -3.27 6.19
CA THR A 118 10.22 -3.68 7.34
C THR A 118 10.43 -2.74 8.52
N ALA A 119 11.68 -2.38 8.84
CA ALA A 119 11.97 -1.44 9.92
C ALA A 119 11.32 -0.06 9.68
N ILE A 120 11.40 0.48 8.45
CA ILE A 120 10.78 1.76 8.09
C ILE A 120 9.26 1.70 8.23
N LEU A 121 8.62 0.66 7.70
CA LEU A 121 7.16 0.54 7.74
C LEU A 121 6.62 0.24 9.14
N ALA A 122 7.34 -0.56 9.94
CA ALA A 122 6.99 -0.82 11.32
C ALA A 122 6.95 0.47 12.16
N GLY A 123 7.90 1.39 11.93
CA GLY A 123 7.91 2.70 12.60
C GLY A 123 6.63 3.52 12.36
N LEU A 124 5.94 3.33 11.23
CA LEU A 124 4.68 4.03 10.95
C LEU A 124 3.56 3.69 11.95
N VAL A 125 3.58 2.50 12.54
CA VAL A 125 2.57 2.01 13.49
C VAL A 125 3.09 1.94 14.92
N LEU A 126 4.35 1.59 15.13
CA LEU A 126 4.93 1.36 16.46
C LEU A 126 5.47 2.63 17.13
N ASP A 127 5.96 3.61 16.37
CA ASP A 127 6.54 4.85 16.93
C ASP A 127 5.48 5.87 17.39
N ASN A 128 4.19 5.56 17.20
CA ASN A 128 3.07 6.41 17.65
C ASN A 128 2.43 5.92 18.95
N LYS A 129 3.14 5.12 19.75
CA LYS A 129 2.77 4.75 21.14
C LYS A 129 3.36 5.72 22.16
#